data_AF-A0A1J4JTD3-F1
#
_entry.id   AF-A0A1J4JTD3-F1
#
_cell.length_a   1.000
_cell.length_b   1.000
_cell.length_c   1.000
_cell.angle_alpha   90.00
_cell.angle_beta   90.00
_cell.angle_gamma   90.00
#
_symmetry.space_group_name_H-M   'P 1'
#
loop_
_entity.id
_entity.type
_entity.pdbx_description
1 polymer ?
#
loop_
_entity_poly.entity_id
_entity_poly.type
_entity_poly.pdbx_seq_one_letter_code
_entity_poly.pdbx_strand_id
1 'polypeptide(L)'
;MFLLCFFVPSFCNTFDLGVIRYQVMDSNTVSVLKYIGNETLENLTIPSTVSHEDKNYTVTQIESRAFFLCSGITGSLTIPNTVTSIGGSAFFYCSGFTGSLKIPNSVTLIGDLAFSGCRGFNESLIIGNGVTEIYYQAFSYCSGFTGSLTIPNSVTLLGQDAFYSCTGFTGSLTIGNGLTVISPFTFYSCSGFSNLTIGFNVEKISDNAFFKCEKLTNVTYLGTNPPTFDKSSFGNTKITSIYVDNNYTNDTFCGFNVSRKSFYKVKIVNNASKDALLTYVDVDDSRVGLKQGDNNLTFIQNFTVKVYVTYQSCYNTFLKEIQTVTSGLTSFMISNEYIAEMCPTIETSTSDEESVKTNSDKESSKTKSDEVSVKTNSDEESVNPTNDQNADNKNVSAKVGTVVGIVVAVVIVIVVIIVTVLIFIKKHNNSLVQNQEINA
;
A
#
# COMPACT_ATOMS: atom_id res chain seq x y z
N MET A 1 31.98 -24.37 45.44
CA MET A 1 31.95 -22.92 45.16
C MET A 1 32.03 -22.79 43.65
N PHE A 2 30.88 -22.65 43.00
CA PHE A 2 30.74 -22.70 41.54
C PHE A 2 31.28 -21.40 40.91
N LEU A 3 32.12 -21.58 39.89
CA LEU A 3 32.69 -20.53 39.06
C LEU A 3 31.56 -19.90 38.23
N LEU A 4 31.12 -18.70 38.61
CA LEU A 4 30.23 -17.88 37.79
C LEU A 4 31.08 -17.24 36.69
N CYS A 5 31.11 -17.87 35.52
CA CYS A 5 31.49 -17.22 34.28
C CYS A 5 30.52 -16.06 34.05
N PHE A 6 31.04 -14.83 34.14
CA PHE A 6 30.35 -13.66 33.64
C PHE A 6 30.18 -13.80 32.13
N PHE A 7 28.96 -14.10 31.70
CA PHE A 7 28.53 -13.89 30.33
C PHE A 7 28.72 -12.40 30.03
N VAL A 8 29.63 -12.09 29.11
CA VAL A 8 29.74 -10.78 28.46
C VAL A 8 28.99 -10.91 27.13
N PRO A 9 27.72 -10.52 27.01
CA PRO A 9 27.05 -10.60 25.72
C PRO A 9 27.29 -9.30 24.96
N SER A 10 28.30 -9.30 24.09
CA SER A 10 28.28 -8.56 22.81
C SER A 10 29.66 -8.67 22.14
N PHE A 11 30.03 -9.87 21.70
CA PHE A 11 30.95 -9.94 20.57
C PHE A 11 30.15 -9.53 19.33
N CYS A 12 30.61 -8.46 18.69
CA CYS A 12 30.18 -8.04 17.38
C CYS A 12 30.54 -9.16 16.40
N ASN A 13 29.67 -10.16 16.25
CA ASN A 13 29.92 -11.31 15.37
C ASN A 13 29.74 -10.88 13.92
N THR A 14 30.80 -10.32 13.36
CA THR A 14 30.90 -9.98 11.94
C THR A 14 31.86 -10.93 11.25
N PHE A 15 31.62 -11.24 9.99
CA PHE A 15 32.53 -12.04 9.18
C PHE A 15 32.54 -11.54 7.73
N ASP A 16 33.66 -11.77 7.05
CA ASP A 16 33.88 -11.34 5.68
C ASP A 16 33.73 -12.53 4.72
N LEU A 17 32.95 -12.35 3.65
CA LEU A 17 32.83 -13.32 2.55
C LEU A 17 32.98 -12.57 1.23
N GLY A 18 34.08 -12.87 0.54
CA GLY A 18 34.47 -12.14 -0.67
C GLY A 18 34.65 -10.64 -0.37
N VAL A 19 33.90 -9.80 -1.08
CA VAL A 19 33.98 -8.34 -0.99
C VAL A 19 32.96 -7.73 -0.02
N ILE A 20 32.25 -8.56 0.76
CA ILE A 20 31.18 -8.11 1.65
C ILE A 20 31.44 -8.59 3.09
N ARG A 21 31.32 -7.67 4.04
CA ARG A 21 31.25 -7.93 5.48
C ARG A 21 29.80 -8.06 5.91
N TYR A 22 29.51 -9.10 6.69
CA TYR A 22 28.21 -9.41 7.26
C TYR A 22 28.21 -9.25 8.77
N GLN A 23 27.04 -8.98 9.35
CA GLN A 23 26.80 -8.98 10.79
C GLN A 23 25.74 -10.02 11.15
N VAL A 24 26.03 -10.88 12.11
CA VAL A 24 25.03 -11.82 12.66
C VAL A 24 24.00 -11.04 13.46
N MET A 25 22.73 -11.18 13.09
CA MET A 25 21.61 -10.52 13.79
C MET A 25 20.95 -11.45 14.80
N ASP A 26 20.77 -12.72 14.42
CA ASP A 26 20.17 -13.74 15.28
C ASP A 26 20.71 -15.14 14.95
N SER A 27 20.01 -16.19 15.41
CA SER A 27 20.43 -17.56 15.18
C SER A 27 20.41 -17.99 13.72
N ASN A 28 19.69 -17.33 12.80
CA ASN A 28 19.55 -17.78 11.42
C ASN A 28 19.72 -16.66 10.39
N THR A 29 19.88 -15.40 10.82
CA THR A 29 19.94 -14.26 9.90
C THR A 29 21.20 -13.42 10.06
N VAL A 30 21.60 -12.81 8.95
CA VAL A 30 22.68 -11.81 8.88
C VAL A 30 22.23 -10.59 8.09
N SER A 31 22.87 -9.46 8.34
CA SER A 31 22.79 -8.26 7.50
C SER A 31 24.07 -8.03 6.72
N VAL A 32 23.95 -7.35 5.57
CA VAL A 32 25.09 -6.82 4.83
C VAL A 32 25.56 -5.56 5.53
N LEU A 33 26.66 -5.66 6.27
CA LEU A 33 27.19 -4.56 7.07
C LEU A 33 27.99 -3.57 6.24
N LYS A 34 28.88 -4.06 5.36
CA LYS A 34 29.79 -3.19 4.61
C LYS A 34 30.39 -3.87 3.36
N TYR A 35 30.53 -3.12 2.28
CA TYR A 35 31.40 -3.45 1.16
C TYR A 35 32.86 -3.15 1.52
N ILE A 36 33.70 -4.17 1.38
CA ILE A 36 35.13 -4.11 1.72
C ILE A 36 36.03 -4.32 0.48
N GLY A 37 35.44 -4.40 -0.71
CA GLY A 37 36.20 -4.49 -1.96
C GLY A 37 36.93 -3.19 -2.29
N ASN A 38 38.08 -3.32 -2.95
CA ASN A 38 38.96 -2.23 -3.39
C ASN A 38 39.20 -2.24 -4.91
N GLU A 39 38.66 -3.22 -5.62
CA GLU A 39 38.78 -3.40 -7.07
C GLU A 39 37.49 -2.99 -7.79
N THR A 40 37.61 -2.73 -9.10
CA THR A 40 36.44 -2.53 -9.94
C THR A 40 35.67 -3.84 -10.09
N LEU A 41 34.39 -3.83 -9.73
CA LEU A 41 33.52 -5.00 -9.85
C LEU A 41 32.52 -4.76 -10.96
N GLU A 42 32.39 -5.72 -11.89
CA GLU A 42 31.38 -5.60 -12.93
C GLU A 42 29.98 -5.74 -12.33
N ASN A 43 29.64 -6.83 -11.65
CA ASN A 43 28.30 -7.04 -11.11
C ASN A 43 28.33 -7.29 -9.61
N LEU A 44 27.41 -6.69 -8.86
CA LEU A 44 27.21 -6.96 -7.44
C LEU A 44 25.94 -7.80 -7.23
N THR A 45 26.13 -9.03 -6.78
CA THR A 45 25.04 -9.90 -6.34
C THR A 45 25.14 -10.10 -4.85
N ILE A 46 24.14 -9.61 -4.11
CA ILE A 46 23.99 -9.93 -2.70
C ILE A 46 23.41 -11.35 -2.60
N PRO A 47 24.10 -12.31 -1.95
CA PRO A 47 23.59 -13.67 -1.86
C PRO A 47 22.39 -13.74 -0.92
N SER A 48 21.43 -14.64 -1.19
CA SER A 48 20.28 -14.86 -0.29
C SER A 48 20.66 -15.60 0.99
N THR A 49 21.75 -16.38 0.93
CA THR A 49 22.25 -17.22 2.02
C THR A 49 23.77 -17.16 2.02
N VAL A 50 24.37 -17.13 3.22
CA VAL A 50 25.83 -17.22 3.42
C VAL A 50 26.17 -18.28 4.46
N SER A 51 27.36 -18.88 4.37
CA SER A 51 27.81 -19.90 5.32
C SER A 51 29.00 -19.38 6.13
N HIS A 52 28.94 -19.54 7.46
CA HIS A 52 30.03 -19.21 8.39
C HIS A 52 30.00 -20.16 9.58
N GLU A 53 31.14 -20.75 9.94
CA GLU A 53 31.28 -21.72 11.04
C GLU A 53 30.27 -22.88 10.96
N ASP A 54 30.24 -23.56 9.81
CA ASP A 54 29.35 -24.71 9.52
C ASP A 54 27.84 -24.41 9.63
N LYS A 55 27.49 -23.12 9.62
CA LYS A 55 26.11 -22.66 9.74
C LYS A 55 25.72 -21.76 8.59
N ASN A 56 24.51 -21.95 8.10
CA ASN A 56 23.92 -21.13 7.05
C ASN A 56 23.06 -20.03 7.64
N TYR A 57 23.25 -18.81 7.15
CA TYR A 57 22.48 -17.63 7.52
C TYR A 57 21.75 -17.08 6.31
N THR A 58 20.50 -16.70 6.48
CA THR A 58 19.74 -15.93 5.49
C THR A 58 20.11 -14.46 5.56
N VAL A 59 20.40 -13.85 4.41
CA VAL A 59 20.69 -12.41 4.32
C VAL A 59 19.37 -11.65 4.24
N THR A 60 19.03 -10.90 5.28
CA THR A 60 17.70 -10.26 5.39
C THR A 60 17.71 -8.74 5.45
N GLN A 61 18.87 -8.09 5.63
CA GLN A 61 18.96 -6.63 5.69
C GLN A 61 20.22 -6.12 4.99
N ILE A 62 20.15 -4.91 4.45
CA ILE A 62 21.33 -4.14 4.01
C ILE A 62 21.46 -2.96 4.96
N GLU A 63 22.56 -2.91 5.70
CA GLU A 63 22.75 -1.90 6.74
C GLU A 63 22.95 -0.50 6.18
N SER A 64 22.77 0.49 7.05
CA SER A 64 23.08 1.87 6.74
C SER A 64 24.52 2.03 6.25
N ARG A 65 24.69 2.75 5.15
CA ARG A 65 25.99 3.02 4.50
C ARG A 65 26.77 1.77 4.05
N ALA A 66 26.14 0.60 3.92
CA ALA A 66 26.82 -0.64 3.54
C ALA A 66 27.68 -0.51 2.27
N PHE A 67 27.20 0.20 1.25
CA PHE A 67 27.88 0.47 -0.02
C PHE A 67 28.09 1.99 -0.25
N PHE A 68 28.21 2.80 0.80
CA PHE A 68 28.33 4.26 0.68
C PHE A 68 29.46 4.69 -0.26
N LEU A 69 29.16 5.57 -1.24
CA LEU A 69 30.08 6.09 -2.26
C LEU A 69 30.77 5.02 -3.13
N CYS A 70 30.19 3.84 -3.28
CA CYS A 70 30.77 2.79 -4.12
C CYS A 70 30.60 3.11 -5.62
N SER A 71 31.57 3.81 -6.20
CA SER A 71 31.63 4.09 -7.64
C SER A 71 32.43 3.06 -8.45
N GLY A 72 33.14 2.14 -7.77
CA GLY A 72 33.95 1.09 -8.41
C GLY A 72 33.13 -0.07 -8.97
N ILE A 73 31.82 -0.15 -8.67
CA ILE A 73 30.92 -1.17 -9.18
C ILE A 73 30.21 -0.61 -10.42
N THR A 74 30.44 -1.18 -11.61
CA THR A 74 30.08 -0.53 -12.89
C THR A 74 28.96 -1.21 -13.68
N GLY A 75 28.49 -2.36 -13.23
CA GLY A 75 27.43 -3.14 -13.87
C GLY A 75 26.20 -3.24 -12.98
N SER A 76 25.56 -4.40 -12.96
CA SER A 76 24.24 -4.57 -12.34
C SER A 76 24.29 -4.80 -10.82
N LEU A 77 23.21 -4.41 -10.15
CA LEU A 77 22.94 -4.71 -8.73
C LEU A 77 21.82 -5.74 -8.63
N THR A 78 22.08 -6.87 -7.97
CA THR A 78 21.07 -7.88 -7.64
C THR A 78 20.86 -7.95 -6.12
N ILE A 79 19.65 -7.61 -5.68
CA ILE A 79 19.19 -7.75 -4.30
C ILE A 79 18.26 -8.98 -4.22
N PRO A 80 18.48 -9.95 -3.32
CA PRO A 80 17.68 -11.16 -3.26
C PRO A 80 16.34 -10.94 -2.55
N ASN A 81 15.34 -11.78 -2.85
CA ASN A 81 14.01 -11.78 -2.22
C ASN A 81 14.01 -12.18 -0.72
N THR A 82 15.19 -12.37 -0.11
CA THR A 82 15.31 -12.56 1.34
C THR A 82 15.52 -11.25 2.09
N VAL A 83 15.95 -10.18 1.39
CA VAL A 83 16.15 -8.86 1.99
C VAL A 83 14.80 -8.20 2.24
N THR A 84 14.62 -7.70 3.46
CA THR A 84 13.39 -7.09 3.97
C THR A 84 13.54 -5.59 4.21
N SER A 85 14.76 -5.09 4.43
CA SER A 85 15.03 -3.66 4.63
C SER A 85 16.33 -3.22 3.94
N ILE A 86 16.31 -1.98 3.45
CA ILE A 86 17.49 -1.29 2.90
C ILE A 86 17.73 -0.05 3.76
N GLY A 87 18.85 -0.02 4.47
CA GLY A 87 19.19 1.01 5.43
C GLY A 87 19.50 2.37 4.81
N GLY A 88 19.48 3.39 5.65
CA GLY A 88 19.76 4.77 5.23
C GLY A 88 21.15 4.91 4.59
N SER A 89 21.22 5.60 3.45
CA SER A 89 22.42 5.82 2.66
C SER A 89 23.13 4.54 2.21
N ALA A 90 22.46 3.38 2.20
CA ALA A 90 23.08 2.09 1.87
C ALA A 90 23.87 2.11 0.56
N PHE A 91 23.36 2.76 -0.48
CA PHE A 91 23.97 2.93 -1.81
C PHE A 91 24.14 4.41 -2.17
N PHE A 92 24.30 5.30 -1.19
CA PHE A 92 24.43 6.73 -1.44
C PHE A 92 25.59 7.03 -2.41
N TYR A 93 25.31 7.74 -3.50
CA TYR A 93 26.24 8.13 -4.55
C TYR A 93 27.01 6.96 -5.19
N CYS A 94 26.39 5.78 -5.26
CA CYS A 94 26.90 4.68 -6.08
C CYS A 94 26.60 4.93 -7.57
N SER A 95 27.30 5.89 -8.17
CA SER A 95 27.03 6.33 -9.54
C SER A 95 27.51 5.37 -10.63
N GLY A 96 28.23 4.31 -10.27
CA GLY A 96 28.79 3.34 -11.22
C GLY A 96 27.80 2.30 -11.71
N PHE A 97 26.80 1.92 -10.89
CA PHE A 97 25.84 0.87 -11.27
C PHE A 97 25.12 1.21 -12.57
N THR A 98 24.88 0.23 -13.43
CA THR A 98 24.16 0.36 -14.70
C THR A 98 22.99 -0.63 -14.79
N GLY A 99 22.18 -0.51 -15.84
CA GLY A 99 21.00 -1.36 -16.05
C GLY A 99 19.80 -0.94 -15.22
N SER A 100 18.94 -1.90 -14.91
CA SER A 100 17.75 -1.71 -14.08
C SER A 100 18.03 -1.90 -12.60
N LEU A 101 17.34 -1.14 -11.75
CA LEU A 101 17.28 -1.39 -10.31
C LEU A 101 15.96 -2.07 -9.97
N LYS A 102 16.03 -3.30 -9.45
CA LYS A 102 14.87 -4.06 -8.99
C LYS A 102 14.90 -4.16 -7.48
N ILE A 103 13.95 -3.49 -6.82
CA ILE A 103 13.69 -3.66 -5.39
C ILE A 103 12.76 -4.88 -5.21
N PRO A 104 13.18 -5.93 -4.50
CA PRO A 104 12.39 -7.14 -4.29
C PRO A 104 11.03 -6.90 -3.63
N ASN A 105 10.07 -7.81 -3.86
CA ASN A 105 8.76 -7.78 -3.17
C ASN A 105 8.84 -8.05 -1.67
N SER A 106 9.95 -8.59 -1.18
CA SER A 106 10.20 -8.82 0.24
C SER A 106 10.61 -7.56 1.01
N VAL A 107 11.11 -6.55 0.31
CA VAL A 107 11.53 -5.28 0.93
C VAL A 107 10.29 -4.51 1.36
N THR A 108 10.22 -4.15 2.63
CA THR A 108 9.15 -3.30 3.19
C THR A 108 9.61 -1.85 3.34
N LEU A 109 10.90 -1.63 3.60
CA LEU A 109 11.47 -0.32 3.92
C LEU A 109 12.69 0.03 3.06
N ILE A 110 12.70 1.24 2.50
CA ILE A 110 13.84 1.88 1.84
C ILE A 110 14.19 3.16 2.61
N GLY A 111 15.33 3.14 3.31
CA GLY A 111 15.73 4.18 4.25
C GLY A 111 16.18 5.51 3.61
N ASP A 112 16.41 6.50 4.48
CA ASP A 112 16.81 7.85 4.06
C ASP A 112 18.03 7.81 3.13
N LEU A 113 17.97 8.52 2.00
CA LEU A 113 19.08 8.65 1.05
C LEU A 113 19.59 7.31 0.46
N ALA A 114 18.86 6.20 0.62
CA ALA A 114 19.37 4.84 0.33
C ALA A 114 20.02 4.71 -1.06
N PHE A 115 19.46 5.31 -2.09
CA PHE A 115 19.98 5.33 -3.46
C PHE A 115 20.25 6.75 -3.98
N SER A 116 20.28 7.75 -3.10
CA SER A 116 20.47 9.14 -3.51
C SER A 116 21.78 9.31 -4.29
N GLY A 117 21.72 9.88 -5.49
CA GLY A 117 22.88 10.10 -6.35
C GLY A 117 23.32 8.88 -7.18
N CYS A 118 22.56 7.79 -7.20
CA CYS A 118 22.79 6.63 -8.08
C CYS A 118 22.43 6.97 -9.53
N ARG A 119 23.30 7.73 -10.20
CA ARG A 119 23.05 8.28 -11.55
C ARG A 119 23.31 7.31 -12.69
N GLY A 120 24.02 6.21 -12.45
CA GLY A 120 24.47 5.31 -13.52
C GLY A 120 23.39 4.35 -14.05
N PHE A 121 22.37 4.04 -13.24
CA PHE A 121 21.27 3.19 -13.69
C PHE A 121 20.59 3.86 -14.87
N ASN A 122 20.50 3.17 -16.01
CA ASN A 122 20.09 3.74 -17.29
C ASN A 122 18.86 3.04 -17.90
N GLU A 123 18.29 2.07 -17.18
CA GLU A 123 17.04 1.40 -17.53
C GLU A 123 15.94 1.69 -16.49
N SER A 124 15.02 0.75 -16.26
CA SER A 124 13.89 0.91 -15.36
C SER A 124 14.25 0.82 -13.87
N LEU A 125 13.52 1.58 -13.06
CA LEU A 125 13.38 1.36 -11.63
C LEU A 125 12.10 0.55 -11.38
N ILE A 126 12.23 -0.63 -10.79
CA ILE A 126 11.10 -1.50 -10.42
C ILE A 126 11.04 -1.58 -8.90
N ILE A 127 9.98 -1.05 -8.31
CA ILE A 127 9.72 -1.08 -6.88
C ILE A 127 8.78 -2.26 -6.59
N GLY A 128 9.19 -3.16 -5.70
CA GLY A 128 8.41 -4.34 -5.33
C GLY A 128 7.09 -3.97 -4.63
N ASN A 129 6.07 -4.81 -4.83
CA ASN A 129 4.71 -4.61 -4.28
C ASN A 129 4.61 -4.85 -2.76
N GLY A 130 5.71 -5.21 -2.09
CA GLY A 130 5.76 -5.29 -0.62
C GLY A 130 6.33 -4.03 0.04
N VAL A 131 6.87 -3.08 -0.74
CA VAL A 131 7.42 -1.83 -0.19
C VAL A 131 6.29 -1.00 0.37
N THR A 132 6.37 -0.67 1.66
CA THR A 132 5.40 0.16 2.38
C THR A 132 5.93 1.56 2.62
N GLU A 133 7.25 1.70 2.80
CA GLU A 133 7.88 2.94 3.23
C GLU A 133 9.11 3.29 2.37
N ILE A 134 9.07 4.47 1.75
CA ILE A 134 10.19 5.07 1.01
C ILE A 134 10.54 6.41 1.68
N TYR A 135 11.68 6.47 2.32
CA TYR A 135 12.05 7.57 3.22
C TYR A 135 12.67 8.80 2.53
N TYR A 136 13.11 9.77 3.32
CA TYR A 136 13.61 11.08 2.88
C TYR A 136 14.72 10.91 1.83
N GLN A 137 14.55 11.56 0.66
CA GLN A 137 15.54 11.56 -0.42
C GLN A 137 16.00 10.18 -0.91
N ALA A 138 15.25 9.10 -0.66
CA ALA A 138 15.67 7.73 -0.93
C ALA A 138 16.21 7.50 -2.36
N PHE A 139 15.64 8.18 -3.36
CA PHE A 139 16.08 8.14 -4.76
C PHE A 139 16.43 9.52 -5.33
N SER A 140 16.76 10.51 -4.48
CA SER A 140 17.08 11.85 -4.98
C SER A 140 18.28 11.85 -5.93
N TYR A 141 18.26 12.69 -6.95
CA TYR A 141 19.30 12.82 -7.98
C TYR A 141 19.60 11.53 -8.77
N CYS A 142 18.70 10.55 -8.78
CA CYS A 142 18.76 9.38 -9.66
C CYS A 142 18.33 9.74 -11.08
N SER A 143 19.18 10.48 -11.79
CA SER A 143 18.85 11.07 -13.10
C SER A 143 18.92 10.10 -14.27
N GLY A 144 19.45 8.90 -14.09
CA GLY A 144 19.69 7.95 -15.18
C GLY A 144 18.49 7.06 -15.51
N PHE A 145 17.61 6.76 -14.56
CA PHE A 145 16.50 5.83 -14.78
C PHE A 145 15.59 6.31 -15.91
N THR A 146 15.21 5.41 -16.82
CA THR A 146 14.37 5.72 -17.98
C THR A 146 13.01 5.03 -17.91
N GLY A 147 12.10 5.40 -18.82
CA GLY A 147 10.78 4.79 -18.90
C GLY A 147 9.78 5.31 -17.87
N SER A 148 8.84 4.46 -17.47
CA SER A 148 7.78 4.78 -16.51
C SER A 148 8.20 4.47 -15.07
N LEU A 149 7.71 5.27 -14.13
CA LEU A 149 7.84 5.02 -12.69
C LEU A 149 6.47 4.67 -12.12
N THR A 150 6.40 3.58 -11.35
CA THR A 150 5.22 3.21 -10.58
C THR A 150 5.57 3.16 -9.10
N ILE A 151 4.87 3.96 -8.30
CA ILE A 151 4.84 3.82 -6.84
C ILE A 151 3.71 2.82 -6.52
N PRO A 152 4.01 1.63 -5.98
CA PRO A 152 3.01 0.59 -5.76
C PRO A 152 1.88 0.98 -4.80
N ASN A 153 0.76 0.26 -4.86
CA ASN A 153 -0.36 0.46 -3.94
C ASN A 153 -0.03 0.17 -2.47
N SER A 154 1.02 -0.60 -2.21
CA SER A 154 1.48 -0.92 -0.85
C SER A 154 2.18 0.24 -0.17
N VAL A 155 2.66 1.24 -0.91
CA VAL A 155 3.42 2.36 -0.35
C VAL A 155 2.46 3.30 0.37
N THR A 156 2.59 3.39 1.69
CA THR A 156 1.81 4.28 2.57
C THR A 156 2.62 5.48 3.03
N LEU A 157 3.95 5.44 2.92
CA LEU A 157 4.84 6.55 3.21
C LEU A 157 5.77 6.83 2.03
N LEU A 158 5.72 8.05 1.52
CA LEU A 158 6.64 8.59 0.53
C LEU A 158 7.25 9.90 1.06
N GLY A 159 8.51 9.80 1.47
CA GLY A 159 9.24 10.85 2.17
C GLY A 159 9.45 12.10 1.32
N GLN A 160 9.72 13.21 2.01
CA GLN A 160 10.08 14.46 1.37
C GLN A 160 11.29 14.26 0.43
N ASP A 161 11.24 14.90 -0.75
CA ASP A 161 12.31 14.84 -1.75
C ASP A 161 12.66 13.42 -2.27
N ALA A 162 11.83 12.40 -2.03
CA ALA A 162 12.17 11.00 -2.32
C ALA A 162 12.65 10.75 -3.76
N PHE A 163 12.12 11.48 -4.75
CA PHE A 163 12.52 11.44 -6.15
C PHE A 163 12.98 12.81 -6.67
N TYR A 164 13.51 13.68 -5.80
CA TYR A 164 13.99 15.00 -6.17
C TYR A 164 15.01 14.94 -7.32
N SER A 165 14.81 15.73 -8.38
CA SER A 165 15.68 15.79 -9.58
C SER A 165 15.93 14.45 -10.28
N CYS A 166 14.96 13.55 -10.30
CA CYS A 166 14.99 12.34 -11.15
C CYS A 166 14.54 12.66 -12.59
N THR A 167 15.45 13.24 -13.38
CA THR A 167 15.14 13.77 -14.72
C THR A 167 15.03 12.73 -15.82
N GLY A 168 15.48 11.49 -15.59
CA GLY A 168 15.56 10.45 -16.63
C GLY A 168 14.24 9.79 -17.00
N PHE A 169 13.23 9.81 -16.12
CA PHE A 169 11.95 9.15 -16.35
C PHE A 169 11.19 9.84 -17.48
N THR A 170 11.10 9.21 -18.65
CA THR A 170 10.48 9.79 -19.86
C THR A 170 9.07 9.27 -20.14
N GLY A 171 8.62 8.25 -19.41
CA GLY A 171 7.32 7.60 -19.59
C GLY A 171 6.20 8.28 -18.81
N SER A 172 5.44 7.45 -18.10
CA SER A 172 4.37 7.86 -17.18
C SER A 172 4.81 7.71 -15.73
N LEU A 173 4.32 8.58 -14.86
CA LEU A 173 4.38 8.42 -13.42
C LEU A 173 3.02 7.91 -12.93
N THR A 174 2.99 6.78 -12.22
CA THR A 174 1.80 6.27 -11.53
C THR A 174 2.05 6.24 -10.04
N ILE A 175 1.21 6.93 -9.29
CA ILE A 175 1.18 6.88 -7.83
C ILE A 175 0.01 5.98 -7.44
N GLY A 176 0.31 4.88 -6.76
CA GLY A 176 -0.67 3.92 -6.29
C GLY A 176 -1.62 4.49 -5.23
N ASN A 177 -2.53 3.64 -4.77
CA ASN A 177 -3.61 4.04 -3.87
C ASN A 177 -3.24 4.00 -2.38
N GLY A 178 -2.01 3.65 -2.01
CA GLY A 178 -1.63 3.56 -0.59
C GLY A 178 -1.35 4.91 0.07
N LEU A 179 -1.03 5.95 -0.70
CA LEU A 179 -0.62 7.25 -0.18
C LEU A 179 -1.82 8.15 0.10
N THR A 180 -1.80 8.79 1.27
CA THR A 180 -2.70 9.89 1.63
C THR A 180 -2.09 11.27 1.37
N VAL A 181 -0.77 11.39 1.48
CA VAL A 181 -0.04 12.64 1.28
C VAL A 181 1.09 12.46 0.28
N ILE A 182 1.17 13.36 -0.70
CA ILE A 182 2.37 13.57 -1.51
C ILE A 182 3.18 14.67 -0.84
N SER A 183 4.32 14.29 -0.25
CA SER A 183 5.18 15.14 0.56
C SER A 183 5.81 16.29 -0.24
N PRO A 184 6.32 17.35 0.42
CA PRO A 184 6.97 18.46 -0.27
C PRO A 184 8.12 17.97 -1.15
N PHE A 185 8.28 18.62 -2.31
CA PHE A 185 9.39 18.38 -3.25
C PHE A 185 9.57 16.93 -3.77
N THR A 186 8.63 16.01 -3.50
CA THR A 186 8.78 14.57 -3.78
C THR A 186 9.25 14.27 -5.20
N PHE A 187 8.67 14.92 -6.22
CA PHE A 187 9.04 14.80 -7.63
C PHE A 187 9.53 16.12 -8.22
N TYR A 188 10.10 16.99 -7.38
CA TYR A 188 10.63 18.28 -7.82
C TYR A 188 11.66 18.10 -8.93
N SER A 189 11.52 18.85 -10.03
CA SER A 189 12.40 18.82 -11.18
C SER A 189 12.50 17.45 -11.88
N CYS A 190 11.52 16.56 -11.70
CA CYS A 190 11.36 15.37 -12.54
C CYS A 190 10.76 15.78 -13.89
N SER A 191 11.61 16.28 -14.79
CA SER A 191 11.21 16.98 -16.02
C SER A 191 10.91 16.08 -17.21
N GLY A 192 11.05 14.76 -17.08
CA GLY A 192 11.01 13.84 -18.21
C GLY A 192 9.61 13.31 -18.59
N PHE A 193 8.72 13.09 -17.62
CA PHE A 193 7.44 12.41 -17.84
C PHE A 193 6.34 13.37 -18.29
N SER A 194 5.40 12.85 -19.09
CA SER A 194 4.29 13.64 -19.66
C SER A 194 2.92 13.32 -19.08
N ASN A 195 2.78 12.15 -18.46
CA ASN A 195 1.52 11.67 -17.90
C ASN A 195 1.71 11.31 -16.43
N LEU A 196 0.82 11.80 -15.59
CA LEU A 196 0.75 11.50 -14.17
C LEU A 196 -0.61 10.86 -13.83
N THR A 197 -0.59 9.72 -13.15
CA THR A 197 -1.78 9.13 -12.52
C THR A 197 -1.61 9.17 -11.01
N ILE A 198 -2.60 9.72 -10.31
CA ILE A 198 -2.63 9.83 -8.85
C ILE A 198 -3.76 8.95 -8.32
N GLY A 199 -3.43 8.08 -7.36
CA GLY A 199 -4.36 7.17 -6.71
C GLY A 199 -5.49 7.86 -5.94
N PHE A 200 -6.53 7.09 -5.64
CA PHE A 200 -7.79 7.64 -5.11
C PHE A 200 -7.75 8.08 -3.64
N ASN A 201 -6.77 7.60 -2.86
CA ASN A 201 -6.63 7.95 -1.44
C ASN A 201 -5.80 9.21 -1.19
N VAL A 202 -5.26 9.87 -2.21
CA VAL A 202 -4.43 11.08 -2.00
C VAL A 202 -5.34 12.25 -1.60
N GLU A 203 -5.15 12.73 -0.38
CA GLU A 203 -5.88 13.81 0.28
C GLU A 203 -5.11 15.14 0.29
N LYS A 204 -3.77 15.09 0.18
CA LYS A 204 -2.92 16.28 0.16
C LYS A 204 -1.78 16.17 -0.84
N ILE A 205 -1.57 17.24 -1.61
CA ILE A 205 -0.41 17.44 -2.48
C ILE A 205 0.35 18.66 -1.98
N SER A 206 1.53 18.44 -1.41
CA SER A 206 2.26 19.49 -0.70
C SER A 206 3.06 20.41 -1.62
N ASP A 207 3.63 21.47 -1.04
CA ASP A 207 4.46 22.48 -1.67
C ASP A 207 5.51 21.86 -2.59
N ASN A 208 5.54 22.36 -3.83
CA ASN A 208 6.53 22.01 -4.84
C ASN A 208 6.61 20.51 -5.21
N ALA A 209 5.63 19.68 -4.86
CA ALA A 209 5.65 18.23 -5.08
C ALA A 209 5.95 17.82 -6.54
N PHE A 210 5.42 18.55 -7.52
CA PHE A 210 5.64 18.38 -8.96
C PHE A 210 6.17 19.65 -9.63
N PHE A 211 6.83 20.53 -8.87
CA PHE A 211 7.38 21.76 -9.43
C PHE A 211 8.50 21.44 -10.41
N LYS A 212 8.58 22.16 -11.54
CA LYS A 212 9.54 21.90 -12.65
C LYS A 212 9.41 20.51 -13.28
N CYS A 213 8.24 19.87 -13.21
CA CYS A 213 7.90 18.76 -14.11
C CYS A 213 7.54 19.29 -15.50
N GLU A 214 8.53 19.83 -16.22
CA GLU A 214 8.35 20.67 -17.42
C GLU A 214 7.71 19.97 -18.64
N LYS A 215 7.67 18.64 -18.66
CA LYS A 215 6.99 17.85 -19.71
C LYS A 215 5.61 17.34 -19.29
N LEU A 216 5.21 17.51 -18.03
CA LEU A 216 3.92 17.04 -17.53
C LEU A 216 2.80 17.84 -18.20
N THR A 217 1.98 17.15 -19.01
CA THR A 217 0.86 17.73 -19.76
C THR A 217 -0.49 17.17 -19.34
N ASN A 218 -0.53 15.89 -18.97
CA ASN A 218 -1.75 15.19 -18.58
C ASN A 218 -1.68 14.68 -17.14
N VAL A 219 -2.72 14.95 -16.37
CA VAL A 219 -2.90 14.35 -15.04
C VAL A 219 -4.23 13.59 -15.01
N THR A 220 -4.22 12.40 -14.43
CA THR A 220 -5.42 11.64 -14.08
C THR A 220 -5.46 11.49 -12.57
N TYR A 221 -6.52 11.98 -11.93
CA TYR A 221 -6.75 11.78 -10.50
C TYR A 221 -7.92 10.84 -10.30
N LEU A 222 -7.70 9.73 -9.58
CA LEU A 222 -8.69 8.66 -9.43
C LEU A 222 -9.63 8.86 -8.23
N GLY A 223 -9.35 9.83 -7.36
CA GLY A 223 -10.21 10.14 -6.22
C GLY A 223 -11.45 10.94 -6.63
N THR A 224 -12.47 10.92 -5.78
CA THR A 224 -13.73 11.67 -5.98
C THR A 224 -13.74 12.99 -5.20
N ASN A 225 -12.92 13.11 -4.16
CA ASN A 225 -12.78 14.35 -3.39
C ASN A 225 -11.54 15.13 -3.83
N PRO A 226 -11.59 16.47 -4.00
CA PRO A 226 -10.42 17.26 -4.32
C PRO A 226 -9.37 17.17 -3.20
N PRO A 227 -8.09 16.86 -3.50
CA PRO A 227 -7.06 16.95 -2.49
C PRO A 227 -6.82 18.41 -2.10
N THR A 228 -6.42 18.63 -0.84
CA THR A 228 -5.80 19.89 -0.43
C THR A 228 -4.47 20.07 -1.14
N PHE A 229 -4.10 21.30 -1.49
CA PHE A 229 -2.87 21.56 -2.25
C PHE A 229 -2.26 22.91 -1.94
N ASP A 230 -0.94 22.99 -2.11
CA ASP A 230 -0.17 24.22 -2.06
C ASP A 230 -0.05 24.84 -3.46
N LYS A 231 -0.03 26.18 -3.57
CA LYS A 231 -0.09 26.89 -4.87
C LYS A 231 1.04 26.49 -5.84
N SER A 232 2.19 26.07 -5.31
CA SER A 232 3.38 25.71 -6.08
C SER A 232 3.43 24.24 -6.49
N SER A 233 2.48 23.39 -6.04
CA SER A 233 2.57 21.93 -6.20
C SER A 233 2.76 21.49 -7.66
N PHE A 234 2.22 22.24 -8.63
CA PHE A 234 2.38 22.02 -10.07
C PHE A 234 3.03 23.21 -10.80
N GLY A 235 3.83 24.02 -10.09
CA GLY A 235 4.50 25.17 -10.69
C GLY A 235 5.50 24.77 -11.78
N ASN A 236 5.61 25.58 -12.84
CA ASN A 236 6.48 25.28 -14.00
C ASN A 236 6.21 23.92 -14.67
N THR A 237 4.95 23.49 -14.69
CA THR A 237 4.46 22.37 -15.49
C THR A 237 3.83 22.88 -16.79
N LYS A 238 3.49 21.97 -17.71
CA LYS A 238 2.78 22.27 -18.97
C LYS A 238 1.41 21.60 -19.02
N ILE A 239 0.77 21.47 -17.86
CA ILE A 239 -0.53 20.80 -17.74
C ILE A 239 -1.53 21.51 -18.64
N THR A 240 -2.12 20.75 -19.56
CA THR A 240 -3.21 21.20 -20.44
C THR A 240 -4.49 20.42 -20.21
N SER A 241 -4.39 19.21 -19.65
CA SER A 241 -5.54 18.33 -19.42
C SER A 241 -5.46 17.68 -18.04
N ILE A 242 -6.54 17.82 -17.27
CA ILE A 242 -6.77 17.01 -16.07
C ILE A 242 -8.00 16.14 -16.32
N TYR A 243 -7.88 14.85 -16.01
CA TYR A 243 -8.98 13.89 -16.03
C TYR A 243 -9.34 13.46 -14.62
N VAL A 244 -10.63 13.50 -14.30
CA VAL A 244 -11.20 13.05 -13.03
C VAL A 244 -12.44 12.19 -13.27
N ASP A 245 -12.88 11.46 -12.26
CA ASP A 245 -14.09 10.64 -12.37
C ASP A 245 -15.34 11.52 -12.54
N ASN A 246 -16.42 10.99 -13.11
CA ASN A 246 -17.70 11.71 -13.19
C ASN A 246 -18.23 12.11 -11.81
N ASN A 247 -17.90 11.33 -10.77
CA ASN A 247 -18.30 11.58 -9.39
C ASN A 247 -17.36 12.55 -8.64
N TYR A 248 -16.38 13.15 -9.32
CA TYR A 248 -15.48 14.11 -8.70
C TYR A 248 -16.22 15.42 -8.34
N THR A 249 -16.12 15.81 -7.07
CA THR A 249 -17.01 16.80 -6.44
C THR A 249 -16.69 18.26 -6.75
N ASN A 250 -15.62 18.55 -7.49
CA ASN A 250 -15.17 19.91 -7.80
C ASN A 250 -14.96 20.10 -9.31
N ASP A 251 -15.09 21.33 -9.82
CA ASP A 251 -14.80 21.66 -11.22
C ASP A 251 -13.31 21.88 -11.48
N THR A 252 -12.51 21.98 -10.41
CA THR A 252 -11.06 22.12 -10.50
C THR A 252 -10.31 21.05 -9.71
N PHE A 253 -9.12 20.74 -10.19
CA PHE A 253 -8.12 19.93 -9.50
C PHE A 253 -6.86 20.80 -9.36
N CYS A 254 -6.47 21.13 -8.14
CA CYS A 254 -5.32 21.99 -7.86
C CYS A 254 -5.33 23.32 -8.65
N GLY A 255 -6.51 23.91 -8.87
CA GLY A 255 -6.70 25.15 -9.63
C GLY A 255 -6.79 25.00 -11.15
N PHE A 256 -6.68 23.78 -11.68
CA PHE A 256 -6.87 23.48 -13.11
C PHE A 256 -8.27 22.96 -13.39
N ASN A 257 -8.89 23.41 -14.48
CA ASN A 257 -10.18 22.87 -14.91
C ASN A 257 -10.07 21.38 -15.24
N VAL A 258 -11.09 20.62 -14.85
CA VAL A 258 -11.11 19.16 -15.04
C VAL A 258 -12.02 18.75 -16.19
N SER A 259 -11.63 17.67 -16.87
CA SER A 259 -12.48 16.91 -17.78
C SER A 259 -12.94 15.64 -17.09
N ARG A 260 -14.26 15.46 -16.98
CA ARG A 260 -14.86 14.28 -16.35
C ARG A 260 -14.89 13.10 -17.31
N LYS A 261 -14.50 11.93 -16.82
CA LYS A 261 -14.56 10.66 -17.56
C LYS A 261 -14.89 9.54 -16.58
N SER A 262 -15.62 8.52 -17.01
CA SER A 262 -15.77 7.29 -16.22
C SER A 262 -14.48 6.48 -16.27
N PHE A 263 -13.92 6.12 -15.11
CA PHE A 263 -12.67 5.32 -15.04
C PHE A 263 -12.89 3.81 -14.85
N TYR A 264 -14.13 3.34 -14.88
CA TYR A 264 -14.44 1.91 -14.78
C TYR A 264 -13.78 1.10 -15.90
N LYS A 265 -13.15 0.00 -15.52
CA LYS A 265 -12.77 -1.08 -16.44
C LYS A 265 -13.75 -2.22 -16.26
N VAL A 266 -14.51 -2.51 -17.30
CA VAL A 266 -15.46 -3.63 -17.33
C VAL A 266 -14.80 -4.79 -18.08
N LYS A 267 -14.70 -5.95 -17.43
CA LYS A 267 -14.26 -7.19 -18.05
C LYS A 267 -15.47 -8.09 -18.26
N ILE A 268 -15.74 -8.42 -19.52
CA ILE A 268 -16.81 -9.34 -19.92
C ILE A 268 -16.18 -10.72 -20.10
N VAL A 269 -16.71 -11.72 -19.40
CA VAL A 269 -16.30 -13.13 -19.56
C VAL A 269 -17.49 -13.92 -20.07
N ASN A 270 -17.37 -14.49 -21.27
CA ASN A 270 -18.36 -15.40 -21.83
C ASN A 270 -18.09 -16.82 -21.34
N ASN A 271 -19.12 -17.51 -20.85
CA ASN A 271 -19.08 -18.95 -20.64
C ASN A 271 -19.86 -19.59 -21.81
N ALA A 272 -19.20 -19.76 -22.96
CA ALA A 272 -19.88 -20.22 -24.16
C ALA A 272 -20.33 -21.69 -23.99
N SER A 273 -21.63 -21.94 -24.15
CA SER A 273 -22.13 -23.27 -24.54
C SER A 273 -21.59 -23.59 -25.94
N LYS A 274 -21.38 -24.89 -26.22
CA LYS A 274 -20.61 -25.44 -27.35
C LYS A 274 -21.04 -25.00 -28.76
N ASP A 275 -22.18 -24.32 -28.89
CA ASP A 275 -22.83 -23.99 -30.17
C ASP A 275 -23.12 -22.49 -30.38
N ALA A 276 -22.58 -21.58 -29.56
CA ALA A 276 -22.82 -20.14 -29.71
C ALA A 276 -21.84 -19.48 -30.70
N LEU A 277 -22.35 -18.93 -31.81
CA LEU A 277 -21.58 -18.10 -32.76
C LEU A 277 -21.65 -16.63 -32.35
N LEU A 278 -20.56 -16.08 -31.81
CA LEU A 278 -20.45 -14.66 -31.47
C LEU A 278 -20.07 -13.87 -32.73
N THR A 279 -21.01 -13.11 -33.31
CA THR A 279 -20.77 -12.43 -34.59
C THR A 279 -20.19 -11.02 -34.48
N TYR A 280 -20.44 -10.29 -33.38
CA TYR A 280 -19.81 -8.98 -33.13
C TYR A 280 -20.09 -8.51 -31.68
N VAL A 281 -19.12 -7.86 -31.06
CA VAL A 281 -19.29 -7.02 -29.87
C VAL A 281 -18.92 -5.61 -30.33
N ASP A 282 -19.84 -4.66 -30.27
CA ASP A 282 -19.52 -3.24 -30.54
C ASP A 282 -18.81 -2.62 -29.34
N VAL A 283 -17.64 -3.16 -29.05
CA VAL A 283 -16.55 -2.47 -28.40
C VAL A 283 -15.29 -3.18 -28.88
N ASP A 284 -14.56 -2.49 -29.75
CA ASP A 284 -13.31 -2.97 -30.37
C ASP A 284 -12.50 -3.83 -29.40
N ASP A 285 -12.19 -5.04 -29.88
CA ASP A 285 -11.37 -6.02 -29.20
C ASP A 285 -10.16 -5.36 -28.52
N SER A 286 -10.05 -5.60 -27.21
CA SER A 286 -9.00 -5.19 -26.26
C SER A 286 -9.19 -3.86 -25.51
N ARG A 287 -9.53 -4.00 -24.22
CA ARG A 287 -9.43 -2.98 -23.14
C ARG A 287 -10.20 -1.68 -23.41
N VAL A 288 -11.47 -1.68 -23.03
CA VAL A 288 -12.33 -0.50 -23.14
C VAL A 288 -12.08 0.49 -22.01
N GLY A 289 -11.71 1.73 -22.35
CA GLY A 289 -11.95 2.90 -21.51
C GLY A 289 -13.31 3.50 -21.88
N LEU A 290 -14.22 3.63 -20.92
CA LEU A 290 -15.58 4.09 -21.18
C LEU A 290 -15.60 5.59 -21.49
N LYS A 291 -16.28 6.00 -22.56
CA LYS A 291 -16.64 7.41 -22.83
C LYS A 291 -18.14 7.62 -22.60
N GLN A 292 -18.51 8.86 -22.32
CA GLN A 292 -19.85 9.34 -21.98
C GLN A 292 -20.90 8.94 -23.03
N GLY A 293 -21.99 8.30 -22.62
CA GLY A 293 -23.20 8.19 -23.45
C GLY A 293 -23.90 6.83 -23.50
N ASP A 294 -23.23 5.72 -23.80
CA ASP A 294 -23.92 4.45 -24.03
C ASP A 294 -23.05 3.24 -23.70
N ASN A 295 -23.51 2.40 -22.76
CA ASN A 295 -22.96 1.06 -22.51
C ASN A 295 -24.02 0.00 -22.87
N ASN A 296 -24.55 0.05 -24.10
CA ASN A 296 -25.55 -0.90 -24.54
C ASN A 296 -24.90 -2.20 -25.03
N LEU A 297 -24.86 -3.22 -24.16
CA LEU A 297 -24.51 -4.58 -24.58
C LEU A 297 -25.69 -5.17 -25.37
N THR A 298 -25.47 -5.47 -26.65
CA THR A 298 -26.49 -6.03 -27.54
C THR A 298 -26.15 -7.47 -27.89
N PHE A 299 -27.18 -8.30 -27.97
CA PHE A 299 -27.08 -9.74 -27.78
C PHE A 299 -28.05 -10.45 -28.74
N ILE A 300 -27.55 -11.39 -29.56
CA ILE A 300 -28.31 -11.91 -30.73
C ILE A 300 -28.72 -13.40 -30.60
N GLN A 301 -28.14 -14.18 -29.67
CA GLN A 301 -28.55 -15.57 -29.33
C GLN A 301 -28.26 -15.90 -27.85
N ASN A 302 -28.59 -17.10 -27.36
CA ASN A 302 -28.42 -17.49 -25.96
C ASN A 302 -26.95 -17.43 -25.49
N PHE A 303 -26.66 -16.65 -24.45
CA PHE A 303 -25.37 -16.64 -23.75
C PHE A 303 -25.56 -16.48 -22.24
N THR A 304 -24.55 -16.87 -21.50
CA THR A 304 -24.34 -16.43 -20.13
C THR A 304 -23.11 -15.54 -20.10
N VAL A 305 -23.29 -14.28 -19.74
CA VAL A 305 -22.20 -13.30 -19.64
C VAL A 305 -22.00 -12.92 -18.19
N LYS A 306 -20.75 -13.04 -17.75
CA LYS A 306 -20.30 -12.54 -16.44
C LYS A 306 -19.61 -11.20 -16.62
N VAL A 307 -20.12 -10.18 -15.93
CA VAL A 307 -19.54 -8.84 -15.92
C VAL A 307 -18.75 -8.65 -14.64
N TYR A 308 -17.47 -8.35 -14.77
CA TYR A 308 -16.61 -8.00 -13.65
C TYR A 308 -16.19 -6.54 -13.76
N VAL A 309 -16.09 -5.85 -12.63
CA VAL A 309 -15.64 -4.47 -12.54
C VAL A 309 -14.30 -4.41 -11.82
N THR A 310 -13.46 -3.46 -12.22
CA THR A 310 -12.28 -3.05 -11.44
C THR A 310 -12.26 -1.54 -11.27
N TYR A 311 -12.47 -1.07 -10.04
CA TYR A 311 -12.44 0.36 -9.67
C TYR A 311 -12.36 0.54 -8.15
N GLN A 312 -11.61 1.54 -7.64
CA GLN A 312 -11.45 1.80 -6.19
C GLN A 312 -11.13 0.53 -5.36
N SER A 313 -12.07 0.03 -4.54
CA SER A 313 -12.00 -1.20 -3.72
C SER A 313 -12.40 -2.49 -4.46
N CYS A 314 -12.99 -2.36 -5.65
CA CYS A 314 -13.66 -3.41 -6.38
C CYS A 314 -12.68 -4.26 -7.22
N TYR A 315 -11.72 -4.94 -6.60
CA TYR A 315 -10.75 -5.72 -7.37
C TYR A 315 -11.39 -6.99 -7.96
N ASN A 316 -11.63 -6.99 -9.27
CA ASN A 316 -12.23 -8.11 -10.02
C ASN A 316 -13.57 -8.58 -9.41
N THR A 317 -14.37 -7.62 -8.91
CA THR A 317 -15.67 -7.90 -8.29
C THR A 317 -16.68 -8.28 -9.36
N PHE A 318 -17.38 -9.38 -9.13
CA PHE A 318 -18.47 -9.83 -9.99
C PHE A 318 -19.68 -8.90 -9.83
N LEU A 319 -20.04 -8.20 -10.90
CA LEU A 319 -21.13 -7.22 -10.88
C LEU A 319 -22.48 -7.86 -11.19
N LYS A 320 -22.53 -8.72 -12.21
CA LYS A 320 -23.79 -9.33 -12.66
C LYS A 320 -23.57 -10.54 -13.56
N GLU A 321 -24.44 -11.54 -13.41
CA GLU A 321 -24.67 -12.56 -14.44
C GLU A 321 -25.84 -12.13 -15.31
N ILE A 322 -25.64 -12.10 -16.62
CA ILE A 322 -26.72 -11.88 -17.57
C ILE A 322 -27.00 -13.21 -18.25
N GLN A 323 -28.20 -13.73 -18.02
CA GLN A 323 -28.75 -14.90 -18.70
C GLN A 323 -29.91 -14.43 -19.58
N THR A 324 -29.83 -14.68 -20.89
CA THR A 324 -30.93 -14.42 -21.82
C THR A 324 -31.49 -15.75 -22.33
N VAL A 325 -32.82 -15.88 -22.30
CA VAL A 325 -33.56 -17.08 -22.78
C VAL A 325 -34.47 -16.73 -23.97
N THR A 326 -34.36 -15.53 -24.52
CA THR A 326 -35.32 -14.99 -25.48
C THR A 326 -34.71 -14.69 -26.84
N SER A 327 -35.46 -15.00 -27.90
CA SER A 327 -35.13 -14.76 -29.31
C SER A 327 -35.22 -13.28 -29.73
N GLY A 328 -34.95 -12.34 -28.82
CA GLY A 328 -35.10 -10.90 -29.04
C GLY A 328 -33.95 -10.07 -28.46
N LEU A 329 -33.73 -8.90 -29.04
CA LEU A 329 -32.70 -7.93 -28.62
C LEU A 329 -32.89 -7.57 -27.14
N THR A 330 -31.86 -7.84 -26.33
CA THR A 330 -31.82 -7.42 -24.93
C THR A 330 -30.64 -6.46 -24.77
N SER A 331 -30.89 -5.24 -24.33
CA SER A 331 -29.84 -4.29 -23.93
C SER A 331 -29.74 -4.22 -22.41
N PHE A 332 -28.51 -4.15 -21.90
CA PHE A 332 -28.27 -3.92 -20.48
C PHE A 332 -27.37 -2.71 -20.30
N MET A 333 -27.87 -1.67 -19.62
CA MET A 333 -27.08 -0.50 -19.25
C MET A 333 -26.39 -0.73 -17.90
N ILE A 334 -25.07 -0.53 -17.88
CA ILE A 334 -24.28 -0.45 -16.65
C ILE A 334 -23.99 1.03 -16.38
N SER A 335 -24.63 1.60 -15.35
CA SER A 335 -24.43 2.98 -14.90
C SER A 335 -23.41 3.08 -13.77
N ASN A 336 -22.84 4.28 -13.58
CA ASN A 336 -21.92 4.56 -12.49
C ASN A 336 -22.57 4.37 -11.10
N GLU A 337 -23.86 4.71 -10.96
CA GLU A 337 -24.64 4.53 -9.72
C GLU A 337 -24.74 3.04 -9.34
N TYR A 338 -25.07 2.17 -10.30
CA TYR A 338 -25.21 0.74 -10.06
C TYR A 338 -23.89 0.06 -9.69
N ILE A 339 -22.77 0.55 -10.21
CA ILE A 339 -21.44 0.04 -9.83
C ILE A 339 -21.09 0.47 -8.40
N ALA A 340 -21.37 1.73 -8.04
CA ALA A 340 -21.09 2.25 -6.70
C ALA A 340 -21.89 1.52 -5.61
N GLU A 341 -23.13 1.11 -5.87
CA GLU A 341 -23.95 0.31 -4.94
C GLU A 341 -23.40 -1.10 -4.68
N MET A 342 -22.77 -1.72 -5.69
CA MET A 342 -22.28 -3.11 -5.64
C MET A 342 -20.82 -3.23 -5.18
N CYS A 343 -20.09 -2.10 -5.14
CA CYS A 343 -18.72 -2.03 -4.67
C CYS A 343 -18.71 -1.55 -3.21
N PRO A 344 -18.46 -2.44 -2.22
CA PRO A 344 -18.43 -1.99 -0.83
C PRO A 344 -17.32 -0.96 -0.64
N THR A 345 -17.67 0.16 -0.02
CA THR A 345 -16.70 1.01 0.67
C THR A 345 -15.97 0.12 1.66
N ILE A 346 -14.63 0.09 1.61
CA ILE A 346 -13.86 -0.46 2.73
C ILE A 346 -14.07 0.54 3.86
N GLU A 347 -15.13 0.36 4.64
CA GLU A 347 -15.22 0.96 5.95
C GLU A 347 -14.08 0.38 6.78
N THR A 348 -13.13 1.25 7.12
CA THR A 348 -12.22 0.97 8.22
C THR A 348 -13.05 1.01 9.49
N SER A 349 -13.51 -0.15 9.94
CA SER A 349 -14.19 -0.27 11.22
C SER A 349 -13.20 0.05 12.34
N THR A 350 -13.31 1.26 12.89
CA THR A 350 -12.84 1.60 14.23
C THR A 350 -14.06 1.74 15.13
N SER A 351 -14.09 0.88 16.15
CA SER A 351 -14.86 0.94 17.41
C SER A 351 -16.38 1.12 17.34
N ASP A 352 -17.05 0.06 17.81
CA ASP A 352 -18.41 0.05 18.33
C ASP A 352 -18.63 1.12 19.42
N GLU A 353 -19.64 1.96 19.23
CA GLU A 353 -20.50 2.44 20.33
C GLU A 353 -21.96 2.35 19.85
N GLU A 354 -22.63 1.24 20.16
CA GLU A 354 -24.09 1.17 20.18
C GLU A 354 -24.56 1.20 21.63
N SER A 355 -25.05 2.35 22.08
CA SER A 355 -25.87 2.45 23.28
C SER A 355 -27.28 1.96 22.97
N VAL A 356 -27.56 0.72 23.37
CA VAL A 356 -28.92 0.15 23.46
C VAL A 356 -29.71 0.86 24.54
N LYS A 357 -30.96 1.23 24.23
CA LYS A 357 -32.16 0.94 25.05
C LYS A 357 -33.42 1.17 24.21
N THR A 358 -34.02 0.09 23.68
CA THR A 358 -35.08 -0.76 24.27
C THR A 358 -36.48 -0.23 24.01
N ASN A 359 -37.25 -0.99 23.23
CA ASN A 359 -38.47 -1.71 23.65
C ASN A 359 -39.10 -2.33 22.39
N SER A 360 -39.10 -3.67 22.23
CA SER A 360 -40.21 -4.60 22.57
C SER A 360 -41.51 -4.20 21.83
N ASP A 361 -42.18 -5.00 21.00
CA ASP A 361 -42.31 -6.46 20.94
C ASP A 361 -43.01 -6.92 19.61
N LYS A 362 -42.78 -8.21 19.30
CA LYS A 362 -43.67 -9.23 18.68
C LYS A 362 -44.21 -9.13 17.23
N GLU A 363 -43.66 -10.03 16.42
CA GLU A 363 -44.29 -11.17 15.70
C GLU A 363 -45.69 -11.08 15.05
N SER A 364 -45.67 -11.43 13.75
CA SER A 364 -46.50 -12.46 13.09
C SER A 364 -47.70 -12.02 12.22
N SER A 365 -48.00 -12.92 11.27
CA SER A 365 -48.68 -12.81 9.98
C SER A 365 -50.21 -12.75 9.99
N LYS A 366 -50.78 -12.17 8.90
CA LYS A 366 -52.02 -12.53 8.13
C LYS A 366 -53.27 -12.96 8.95
N THR A 367 -54.48 -12.42 8.77
CA THR A 367 -55.25 -12.30 7.50
C THR A 367 -56.56 -11.51 7.74
N LYS A 368 -56.95 -10.69 6.75
CA LYS A 368 -58.28 -10.21 6.26
C LYS A 368 -59.52 -9.90 7.15
N SER A 369 -60.18 -8.83 6.68
CA SER A 369 -61.62 -8.43 6.62
C SER A 369 -62.27 -7.64 7.77
N ASP A 370 -62.58 -6.39 7.39
CA ASP A 370 -63.82 -5.60 7.51
C ASP A 370 -64.32 -5.05 8.87
N GLU A 371 -64.32 -3.71 8.87
CA GLU A 371 -65.33 -2.75 9.36
C GLU A 371 -65.86 -2.73 10.81
N VAL A 372 -65.63 -1.57 11.43
CA VAL A 372 -66.58 -0.72 12.18
C VAL A 372 -66.74 -0.91 13.71
N SER A 373 -66.27 0.14 14.40
CA SER A 373 -66.81 0.82 15.59
C SER A 373 -66.57 0.31 17.03
N VAL A 374 -65.90 1.20 17.79
CA VAL A 374 -66.32 1.82 19.07
C VAL A 374 -66.42 0.95 20.35
N LYS A 375 -65.54 1.29 21.32
CA LYS A 375 -65.66 1.29 22.82
C LYS A 375 -66.06 -0.06 23.48
N THR A 376 -65.55 -0.50 24.63
CA THR A 376 -65.02 0.16 25.84
C THR A 376 -64.47 -0.95 26.76
N ASN A 377 -63.43 -0.61 27.53
CA ASN A 377 -63.04 -1.01 28.90
C ASN A 377 -63.30 -2.41 29.52
N SER A 378 -62.39 -2.68 30.47
CA SER A 378 -62.47 -3.53 31.67
C SER A 378 -62.41 -5.04 31.46
N ASP A 379 -61.76 -5.85 32.28
CA ASP A 379 -60.84 -5.67 33.41
C ASP A 379 -60.29 -7.08 33.69
N GLU A 380 -59.04 -7.12 34.15
CA GLU A 380 -58.55 -7.99 35.22
C GLU A 380 -58.38 -9.52 35.03
N GLU A 381 -57.16 -9.93 35.44
CA GLU A 381 -56.82 -11.10 36.25
C GLU A 381 -57.23 -12.49 35.73
N SER A 382 -56.30 -13.44 35.52
CA SER A 382 -55.46 -13.97 36.59
C SER A 382 -54.65 -15.17 36.06
N VAL A 383 -53.41 -15.26 36.54
CA VAL A 383 -52.83 -16.48 37.15
C VAL A 383 -52.51 -17.68 36.24
N ASN A 384 -51.21 -17.71 35.91
CA ASN A 384 -50.29 -18.87 35.75
C ASN A 384 -50.66 -20.08 36.65
N PRO A 385 -50.34 -21.36 36.35
CA PRO A 385 -48.97 -21.80 36.64
C PRO A 385 -48.42 -23.04 35.88
N THR A 386 -47.07 -23.13 35.90
CA THR A 386 -46.21 -24.32 36.15
C THR A 386 -46.13 -25.50 35.18
N ASN A 387 -44.90 -25.73 34.67
CA ASN A 387 -44.02 -26.90 34.89
C ASN A 387 -43.02 -26.94 33.72
N ASP A 388 -41.74 -26.59 33.89
CA ASP A 388 -40.65 -27.35 34.54
C ASP A 388 -40.37 -28.71 33.86
N GLN A 389 -39.13 -28.84 33.33
CA GLN A 389 -38.23 -30.02 33.40
C GLN A 389 -37.05 -29.92 32.39
N ASN A 390 -35.84 -29.96 32.98
CA ASN A 390 -34.54 -30.48 32.50
C ASN A 390 -33.76 -29.74 31.39
N ALA A 391 -32.59 -29.12 31.70
CA ALA A 391 -31.25 -29.73 31.91
C ALA A 391 -30.74 -30.42 30.63
N ASP A 392 -29.60 -30.10 30.00
CA ASP A 392 -28.28 -29.63 30.42
C ASP A 392 -27.60 -28.83 29.28
N ASN A 393 -26.70 -27.88 29.59
CA ASN A 393 -25.27 -27.97 29.21
C ASN A 393 -24.50 -26.69 29.65
N LYS A 394 -23.65 -26.84 30.67
CA LYS A 394 -22.62 -25.87 31.09
C LYS A 394 -21.45 -25.92 30.11
N ASN A 395 -21.07 -24.79 29.50
CA ASN A 395 -19.66 -24.39 29.28
C ASN A 395 -19.50 -23.12 28.43
N VAL A 396 -19.75 -21.93 28.99
CA VAL A 396 -19.17 -20.67 28.47
C VAL A 396 -18.92 -19.71 29.64
N SER A 397 -17.91 -19.97 30.47
CA SER A 397 -17.47 -19.00 31.50
C SER A 397 -15.95 -18.98 31.73
N ALA A 398 -15.16 -19.70 30.93
CA ALA A 398 -13.71 -19.81 31.13
C ALA A 398 -12.85 -19.05 30.10
N LYS A 399 -13.45 -18.36 29.11
CA LYS A 399 -12.68 -17.71 28.02
C LYS A 399 -12.60 -16.18 28.07
N VAL A 400 -13.39 -15.52 28.91
CA VAL A 400 -13.38 -14.04 28.99
C VAL A 400 -12.34 -13.52 30.00
N GLY A 401 -12.05 -14.27 31.07
CA GLY A 401 -11.02 -13.89 32.04
C GLY A 401 -9.58 -13.96 31.49
N THR A 402 -9.31 -14.84 30.54
CA THR A 402 -7.96 -15.08 30.00
C THR A 402 -7.53 -13.98 29.04
N VAL A 403 -8.45 -13.41 28.26
CA VAL A 403 -8.13 -12.37 27.26
C VAL A 403 -7.84 -11.03 27.93
N VAL A 404 -8.61 -10.67 28.97
CA VAL A 404 -8.36 -9.44 29.75
C VAL A 404 -7.05 -9.54 30.54
N GLY A 405 -6.72 -10.71 31.08
CA GLY A 405 -5.44 -10.94 31.76
C GLY A 405 -4.22 -10.80 30.84
N ILE A 406 -4.32 -11.25 29.58
CA ILE A 406 -3.24 -11.14 28.60
C ILE A 406 -3.00 -9.67 28.19
N VAL A 407 -4.07 -8.90 27.96
CA VAL A 407 -3.94 -7.48 27.57
C VAL A 407 -3.30 -6.67 28.69
N VAL A 408 -3.71 -6.88 29.95
CA VAL A 408 -3.12 -6.19 31.11
C VAL A 408 -1.64 -6.58 31.30
N ALA A 409 -1.29 -7.86 31.11
CA ALA A 409 0.10 -8.32 31.20
C ALA A 409 0.98 -7.70 30.11
N VAL A 410 0.50 -7.59 28.86
CA VAL A 410 1.24 -6.98 27.75
C VAL A 410 1.48 -5.49 28.00
N VAL A 411 0.49 -4.76 28.51
CA VAL A 411 0.64 -3.33 28.85
C VAL A 411 1.67 -3.14 29.97
N ILE A 412 1.65 -3.97 31.01
CA ILE A 412 2.65 -3.91 32.09
C ILE A 412 4.07 -4.17 31.57
N VAL A 413 4.25 -5.16 30.69
CA VAL A 413 5.56 -5.45 30.09
C VAL A 413 6.07 -4.28 29.24
N ILE A 414 5.20 -3.66 28.43
CA ILE A 414 5.56 -2.49 27.62
C ILE A 414 5.98 -1.32 28.51
N VAL A 415 5.24 -1.05 29.60
CA VAL A 415 5.59 0.03 30.54
C VAL A 415 6.93 -0.25 31.23
N VAL A 416 7.20 -1.49 31.64
CA VAL A 416 8.48 -1.88 32.25
C VAL A 416 9.65 -1.71 31.26
N ILE A 417 9.46 -2.07 29.99
CA ILE A 417 10.46 -1.88 28.92
C ILE A 417 10.73 -0.38 28.71
N ILE A 418 9.70 0.45 28.61
CA ILE A 418 9.86 1.91 28.44
C ILE A 418 10.62 2.51 29.63
N VAL A 419 10.27 2.12 30.86
CA VAL A 419 10.95 2.62 32.07
C VAL A 419 12.41 2.17 32.12
N THR A 420 12.72 0.92 31.76
CA THR A 420 14.10 0.43 31.71
C THR A 420 14.94 1.12 30.63
N VAL A 421 14.36 1.36 29.45
CA VAL A 421 15.01 2.14 28.37
C VAL A 421 15.29 3.57 28.82
N LEU A 422 14.34 4.24 29.48
CA LEU A 422 14.53 5.59 29.99
C LEU A 422 15.61 5.66 31.09
N ILE A 423 15.66 4.66 31.99
CA ILE A 423 16.73 4.55 33.00
C ILE A 423 18.09 4.34 32.32
N PHE A 424 18.14 3.51 31.27
CA PHE A 424 19.38 3.26 30.52
C PHE A 424 19.88 4.52 29.80
N ILE A 425 18.99 5.26 29.12
CA ILE A 425 19.32 6.54 28.47
C ILE A 425 19.83 7.56 29.50
N LYS A 426 19.18 7.66 30.67
CA LYS A 426 19.61 8.56 31.75
C LYS A 426 20.99 8.17 32.31
N LYS A 427 21.27 6.88 32.46
CA LYS A 427 22.58 6.38 32.91
C LYS A 427 23.69 6.63 31.87
N HIS A 428 23.38 6.44 30.59
CA HIS A 428 24.30 6.71 29.49
C HIS A 428 24.66 8.19 29.40
N ASN A 429 23.68 9.08 29.51
CA ASN A 429 23.91 10.54 29.50
C ASN A 429 24.73 11.01 30.70
N ASN A 430 24.52 10.46 31.90
CA ASN A 430 25.37 10.77 33.07
C ASN A 430 26.82 10.29 32.91
N SER A 431 27.07 9.19 32.18
CA SER A 431 28.43 8.70 31.92
C SER A 431 29.19 9.56 30.90
N LEU A 432 28.47 10.15 29.94
CA LEU A 432 29.04 11.09 28.96
C LEU A 432 29.45 12.42 29.61
N VAL A 433 28.71 12.89 30.62
CA VAL A 433 29.04 14.11 31.35
C VAL A 433 30.26 13.92 32.28
N GLN A 434 30.41 12.77 32.93
CA GLN A 434 31.61 12.50 33.74
C GLN A 434 32.89 12.28 32.92
N ASN A 435 32.80 11.80 31.68
CA ASN A 435 33.95 11.66 30.79
C ASN A 435 34.43 12.98 30.17
N GLN A 436 33.65 14.07 30.27
CA GLN A 436 34.09 15.41 29.87
C GLN A 436 34.81 16.18 30.98
N GLU A 437 34.63 15.84 32.26
CA GLU A 437 35.34 16.47 33.39
C GLU A 437 36.73 15.87 33.68
N ILE A 438 37.08 14.73 33.08
CA ILE A 438 38.40 14.08 33.27
C ILE A 438 39.43 14.53 32.20
N ASN A 439 39.00 15.28 31.17
CA ASN A 439 39.86 15.77 30.09
C ASN A 439 39.97 17.31 30.03
N ALA A 440 39.81 18.00 31.16
CA ALA A 440 40.02 19.46 31.29
C ALA A 440 41.25 19.77 32.16
#